data_AF-A0A349HXR8-F1
#
_entry.id   AF-A0A349HXR8-F1
#
_cell.length_a   1.000
_cell.length_b   1.000
_cell.length_c   1.000
_cell.angle_alpha   90.00
_cell.angle_beta   90.00
_cell.angle_gamma   90.00
#
_symmetry.space_group_name_H-M   'P 1'
#
loop_
_entity.id
_entity.type
_entity.pdbx_description
1 polymer ?
#
loop_
_entity_poly.entity_id
_entity_poly.type
_entity_poly.pdbx_seq_one_letter_code
_entity_poly.pdbx_strand_id
1 'polypeptide(L)'
;MIKKIILTLLLFVLISPISVFANKVSDSISAPFKRVSDTRAKEIKYQYEVLKADEEKNIEGKIYNRTPSGYMTVDEYEALSEYKDRSTQSFDIPKIEKPSDFKYVPQPLYKIVKYNNPPGSAELSLGKKLYLKRMINAQGIVSPDYMMLIYPTVYYYPDSASVACDLFMIILDSEDTNLNRILKANVAKRVSRPILSTEKAIDNFAAFRTLTPVDFSEDGTKLLVKEKIGSQEDGIWETKAYVYDFNRRVSYDLQEVRDSITYFWKEYMDVNLDDKRWDIIPLGFDKNDPTRIVVQGYAYTGSTPIYLGAWSIDWQGHQSRLISFKKDFTPAVSENGYKVVRDGVEAYTTVQRQEKMQKTQGKVLEKQKKVEDKKIVDSIKEEGKYNLRSLKDDYKMDLRDYKKLQTLKGSTEDTTVLDKAYEKYLNDQWAKDVIKTQKEIDKAQRNLDKTNQRIEKLNKNLENFSNNKSSGENSSDTH
;
A
#
# COMPACT_ATOMS: atom_id res chain seq x y z
N MET A 1 -23.36 -27.27 39.87
CA MET A 1 -23.71 -25.83 39.85
C MET A 1 -24.90 -25.59 38.90
N ILE A 2 -26.01 -26.31 39.14
CA ILE A 2 -27.16 -26.53 38.22
C ILE A 2 -28.45 -26.07 38.94
N LYS A 3 -28.45 -24.88 39.53
CA LYS A 3 -29.63 -24.36 40.28
C LYS A 3 -29.99 -22.90 40.00
N LYS A 4 -29.42 -22.27 38.95
CA LYS A 4 -29.77 -20.88 38.56
C LYS A 4 -30.27 -20.70 37.13
N ILE A 5 -30.42 -21.77 36.34
CA ILE A 5 -30.89 -21.69 34.94
C ILE A 5 -32.38 -22.09 34.80
N ILE A 6 -32.98 -22.68 35.83
CA ILE A 6 -34.38 -23.16 35.77
C ILE A 6 -35.41 -22.09 36.24
N LEU A 7 -34.95 -20.99 36.85
CA LEU A 7 -35.87 -19.95 37.37
C LEU A 7 -36.17 -18.81 36.39
N THR A 8 -35.44 -18.68 35.29
CA THR A 8 -35.66 -17.64 34.28
C THR A 8 -36.44 -18.11 33.05
N LEU A 9 -36.64 -19.43 32.89
CA LEU A 9 -37.44 -20.00 31.80
C LEU A 9 -38.90 -20.31 32.19
N LEU A 10 -39.25 -20.17 33.47
CA LEU A 10 -40.57 -20.50 34.02
C LEU A 10 -41.40 -19.27 34.44
N LEU A 11 -40.95 -18.06 34.10
CA LEU A 11 -41.73 -16.82 34.25
C LEU A 11 -42.40 -16.37 32.94
N PHE A 12 -42.26 -17.12 31.85
CA PHE A 12 -42.75 -16.76 30.51
C PHE A 12 -43.96 -17.59 30.01
N VAL A 13 -44.55 -18.47 30.83
CA VAL A 13 -45.55 -19.44 30.33
C VAL A 13 -46.89 -19.47 31.08
N LEU A 14 -47.12 -18.72 32.17
CA LEU A 14 -48.42 -18.77 32.87
C LEU A 14 -48.92 -17.40 33.32
N ILE A 15 -49.31 -16.56 32.36
CA ILE A 15 -50.52 -15.73 32.48
C ILE A 15 -51.32 -15.93 31.19
N SER A 16 -52.54 -16.40 31.39
CA SER A 16 -53.54 -16.92 30.47
C SER A 16 -53.96 -16.01 29.30
N PRO A 17 -54.55 -16.61 28.24
CA PRO A 17 -54.94 -15.95 26.99
C PRO A 17 -56.31 -15.28 27.12
N ILE A 18 -56.40 -14.07 27.68
CA ILE A 18 -57.64 -13.27 27.66
C ILE A 18 -57.28 -11.78 27.56
N SER A 19 -57.05 -11.29 26.34
CA SER A 19 -57.16 -9.86 26.00
C SER A 19 -57.18 -9.55 24.50
N VAL A 20 -56.99 -10.56 23.63
CA VAL A 20 -57.11 -10.42 22.17
C VAL A 20 -58.58 -10.24 21.70
N PHE A 21 -59.57 -10.28 22.60
CA PHE A 21 -60.99 -10.14 22.27
C PHE A 21 -61.76 -9.05 23.04
N ALA A 22 -61.08 -8.04 23.60
CA ALA A 22 -61.74 -7.02 24.44
C ALA A 22 -61.42 -5.56 24.06
N ASN A 23 -61.24 -5.25 22.77
CA ASN A 23 -61.36 -3.87 22.26
C ASN A 23 -61.92 -3.82 20.82
N LYS A 24 -62.81 -4.76 20.51
CA LYS A 24 -63.56 -4.79 19.23
C LYS A 24 -65.07 -4.86 19.42
N VAL A 25 -65.58 -4.39 20.57
CA VAL A 25 -67.01 -4.20 20.82
C VAL A 25 -67.20 -2.99 21.74
N SER A 26 -67.05 -1.79 21.20
CA SER A 26 -67.68 -0.58 21.77
C SER A 26 -67.89 0.52 20.72
N ASP A 27 -68.07 0.15 19.46
CA ASP A 27 -68.36 1.10 18.37
C ASP A 27 -69.78 0.92 17.80
N SER A 28 -70.64 0.18 18.51
CA SER A 28 -72.03 -0.09 18.12
C SER A 28 -73.05 0.59 19.04
N ILE A 29 -72.91 1.90 19.23
CA ILE A 29 -74.06 2.81 19.42
C ILE A 29 -73.75 4.05 18.59
N SER A 30 -74.12 3.99 17.30
CA SER A 30 -74.07 5.14 16.42
C SER A 30 -75.17 6.11 16.80
N ALA A 31 -74.78 7.28 17.32
CA ALA A 31 -75.62 8.46 17.17
C ALA A 31 -75.96 8.64 15.67
N PRO A 32 -77.20 9.01 15.29
CA PRO A 32 -77.72 8.85 13.93
C PRO A 32 -77.16 9.86 12.90
N PHE A 33 -76.00 10.46 13.17
CA PHE A 33 -75.32 11.39 12.26
C PHE A 33 -73.78 11.16 12.24
N LYS A 34 -73.32 9.94 11.98
CA LYS A 34 -71.91 9.75 11.53
C LYS A 34 -71.85 9.93 10.02
N ARG A 35 -71.25 11.05 9.59
CA ARG A 35 -70.93 11.36 8.18
C ARG A 35 -70.21 10.17 7.52
N VAL A 36 -70.51 9.95 6.24
CA VAL A 36 -69.84 9.03 5.31
C VAL A 36 -68.36 8.88 5.66
N SER A 37 -67.88 7.63 5.75
CA SER A 37 -66.49 7.35 6.15
C SER A 37 -65.51 8.15 5.31
N ASP A 38 -64.74 9.01 5.95
CA ASP A 38 -63.92 10.03 5.31
C ASP A 38 -62.72 9.40 4.58
N THR A 39 -62.91 9.01 3.31
CA THR A 39 -61.95 8.22 2.51
C THR A 39 -60.62 8.94 2.34
N ARG A 40 -60.65 10.26 2.13
CA ARG A 40 -59.46 11.09 1.94
C ARG A 40 -58.64 11.27 3.22
N ALA A 41 -59.27 11.36 4.40
CA ALA A 41 -58.54 11.39 5.67
C ALA A 41 -57.80 10.06 5.95
N LYS A 42 -58.40 8.93 5.54
CA LYS A 42 -57.75 7.61 5.59
C LYS A 42 -56.57 7.54 4.61
N GLU A 43 -56.71 8.12 3.42
CA GLU A 43 -55.65 8.18 2.40
C GLU A 43 -54.44 9.00 2.87
N ILE A 44 -54.65 10.20 3.43
CA ILE A 44 -53.58 11.05 3.98
C ILE A 44 -52.84 10.32 5.12
N LYS A 45 -53.57 9.61 5.98
CA LYS A 45 -52.97 8.80 7.05
C LYS A 45 -52.15 7.63 6.49
N TYR A 46 -52.66 6.96 5.47
CA TYR A 46 -51.96 5.86 4.80
C TYR A 46 -50.67 6.35 4.13
N GLN A 47 -50.71 7.47 3.40
CA GLN A 47 -49.53 8.07 2.78
C GLN A 47 -48.44 8.41 3.80
N TYR A 48 -48.81 9.00 4.93
CA TYR A 48 -47.87 9.25 6.03
C TYR A 48 -47.27 7.95 6.59
N GLU A 49 -48.09 6.90 6.80
CA GLU A 49 -47.60 5.61 7.31
C GLU A 49 -46.61 4.95 6.34
N VAL A 50 -46.85 5.04 5.02
CA VAL A 50 -45.93 4.54 3.99
C VAL A 50 -44.61 5.33 4.01
N LEU A 51 -44.67 6.66 3.93
CA LEU A 51 -43.47 7.51 3.94
C LEU A 51 -42.64 7.36 5.23
N LYS A 52 -43.32 7.17 6.36
CA LYS A 52 -42.68 6.89 7.64
C LYS A 52 -41.93 5.55 7.62
N ALA A 53 -42.56 4.50 7.07
CA ALA A 53 -41.95 3.18 6.96
C ALA A 53 -40.75 3.18 6.00
N ASP A 54 -40.84 3.90 4.88
CA ASP A 54 -39.74 4.05 3.93
C ASP A 54 -38.54 4.79 4.54
N GLU A 55 -38.78 5.84 5.31
CA GLU A 55 -37.70 6.58 5.99
C GLU A 55 -37.07 5.75 7.13
N GLU A 56 -37.87 4.99 7.88
CA GLU A 56 -37.35 4.02 8.87
C GLU A 56 -36.45 2.97 8.20
N LYS A 57 -36.86 2.45 7.03
CA LYS A 57 -36.06 1.51 6.23
C LYS A 57 -34.80 2.15 5.63
N ASN A 58 -34.87 3.42 5.23
CA ASN A 58 -33.72 4.17 4.72
C ASN A 58 -32.64 4.36 5.82
N ILE A 59 -33.05 4.68 7.04
CA ILE A 59 -32.16 4.77 8.21
C ILE A 59 -31.50 3.42 8.49
N GLU A 60 -32.29 2.34 8.53
CA GLU A 60 -31.78 0.98 8.74
C GLU A 60 -30.82 0.55 7.63
N GLY A 61 -31.15 0.86 6.37
CA GLY A 61 -30.31 0.58 5.21
C GLY A 61 -28.97 1.32 5.25
N LYS A 62 -28.98 2.63 5.59
CA LYS A 62 -27.76 3.44 5.76
C LYS A 62 -26.86 2.88 6.88
N ILE A 63 -27.45 2.37 7.96
CA ILE A 63 -26.69 1.76 9.07
C ILE A 63 -26.12 0.39 8.64
N TYR A 64 -26.91 -0.43 7.96
CA TYR A 64 -26.52 -1.78 7.55
C TYR A 64 -25.43 -1.78 6.48
N ASN A 65 -25.54 -0.91 5.48
CA ASN A 65 -24.60 -0.83 4.36
C ASN A 65 -23.26 -0.15 4.72
N ARG A 66 -23.09 0.32 5.96
CA ARG A 66 -21.87 1.00 6.40
C ARG A 66 -20.70 0.05 6.58
N THR A 67 -20.97 -1.17 7.04
CA THR A 67 -19.94 -2.20 7.21
C THR A 67 -20.06 -3.20 6.07
N PRO A 68 -18.97 -3.53 5.35
CA PRO A 68 -19.02 -4.50 4.27
C PRO A 68 -19.62 -5.81 4.78
N SER A 69 -20.67 -6.29 4.12
CA SER A 69 -21.45 -7.44 4.58
C SER A 69 -20.71 -8.78 4.48
N GLY A 70 -19.48 -8.77 3.93
CA GLY A 70 -18.72 -9.96 3.57
C GLY A 70 -19.22 -10.64 2.29
N TYR A 71 -20.46 -10.37 1.89
CA TYR A 71 -20.99 -10.68 0.56
C TYR A 71 -20.74 -9.49 -0.35
N MET A 72 -20.22 -9.78 -1.54
CA MET A 72 -19.81 -8.80 -2.53
C MET A 72 -20.80 -8.81 -3.69
N THR A 73 -21.18 -7.65 -4.20
CA THR A 73 -22.03 -7.58 -5.41
C THR A 73 -21.22 -7.98 -6.64
N VAL A 74 -21.91 -8.30 -7.75
CA VAL A 74 -21.23 -8.59 -9.03
C VAL A 74 -20.39 -7.38 -9.46
N ASP A 75 -20.91 -6.17 -9.34
CA ASP A 75 -20.20 -4.93 -9.68
C ASP A 75 -18.94 -4.71 -8.81
N GLU A 76 -19.02 -4.98 -7.50
CA GLU A 76 -17.86 -4.92 -6.60
C GLU A 76 -16.81 -5.99 -6.95
N TYR A 77 -17.24 -7.20 -7.32
CA TYR A 77 -16.37 -8.26 -7.81
C TYR A 77 -15.66 -7.83 -9.10
N GLU A 78 -16.42 -7.30 -10.06
CA GLU A 78 -15.92 -6.84 -11.34
C GLU A 78 -14.88 -5.74 -11.15
N ALA A 79 -15.17 -4.72 -10.34
CA ALA A 79 -14.25 -3.65 -9.99
C ALA A 79 -12.97 -4.14 -9.28
N LEU A 80 -13.07 -5.18 -8.44
CA LEU A 80 -11.90 -5.78 -7.81
C LEU A 80 -11.10 -6.68 -8.76
N SER A 81 -11.78 -7.27 -9.74
CA SER A 81 -11.21 -8.15 -10.77
C SER A 81 -10.62 -7.42 -11.97
N GLU A 82 -10.90 -6.11 -12.10
CA GLU A 82 -10.27 -5.26 -13.11
C GLU A 82 -8.75 -5.43 -13.08
N TYR A 83 -8.16 -5.49 -14.27
CA TYR A 83 -6.73 -5.69 -14.42
C TYR A 83 -5.97 -4.54 -13.76
N LYS A 84 -5.32 -4.82 -12.63
CA LYS A 84 -4.40 -3.91 -11.96
C LYS A 84 -3.01 -4.15 -12.52
N ASP A 85 -2.42 -3.13 -13.12
CA ASP A 85 -1.04 -3.21 -13.57
C ASP A 85 -0.12 -3.45 -12.35
N ARG A 86 0.52 -4.63 -12.34
CA ARG A 86 1.41 -5.08 -11.26
C ARG A 86 2.61 -4.15 -11.05
N SER A 87 2.95 -3.31 -12.04
CA SER A 87 4.01 -2.31 -11.94
C SER A 87 3.67 -1.19 -10.93
N THR A 88 2.38 -0.88 -10.77
CA THR A 88 1.88 0.20 -9.89
C THR A 88 1.61 -0.25 -8.46
N GLN A 89 1.70 -1.56 -8.18
CA GLN A 89 1.43 -2.10 -6.87
C GLN A 89 2.56 -1.74 -5.89
N SER A 90 2.21 -1.23 -4.71
CA SER A 90 3.16 -1.06 -3.60
C SER A 90 3.44 -2.42 -2.97
N PHE A 91 4.72 -2.71 -2.75
CA PHE A 91 5.16 -3.94 -2.09
C PHE A 91 5.71 -3.59 -0.72
N ASP A 92 5.20 -4.26 0.30
CA ASP A 92 5.76 -4.20 1.65
C ASP A 92 6.97 -5.11 1.76
N ILE A 93 7.84 -4.79 2.73
CA ILE A 93 8.99 -5.64 3.08
C ILE A 93 8.43 -7.01 3.52
N PRO A 94 8.91 -8.13 2.95
CA PRO A 94 8.45 -9.46 3.30
C PRO A 94 8.58 -9.69 4.81
N LYS A 95 7.44 -9.87 5.48
CA LYS A 95 7.42 -10.18 6.91
C LYS A 95 7.66 -11.68 7.08
N ILE A 96 8.53 -12.03 8.02
CA ILE A 96 8.69 -13.43 8.42
C ILE A 96 7.43 -13.83 9.17
N GLU A 97 6.73 -14.84 8.65
CA GLU A 97 5.56 -15.42 9.30
C GLU A 97 5.96 -15.98 10.67
N LYS A 98 5.26 -15.54 11.71
CA LYS A 98 5.43 -16.06 13.07
C LYS A 98 4.45 -17.22 13.24
N PRO A 99 4.92 -18.48 13.44
CA PRO A 99 4.01 -19.55 13.81
C PRO A 99 3.38 -19.24 15.16
N SER A 100 2.11 -19.63 15.36
CA SER A 100 1.31 -19.29 16.55
C SER A 100 1.97 -19.67 17.88
N ASP A 101 2.79 -20.73 17.88
CA ASP A 101 3.38 -21.31 19.09
C ASP A 101 4.70 -20.68 19.52
N PHE A 102 5.32 -19.82 18.68
CA PHE A 102 6.62 -19.24 19.00
C PHE A 102 6.50 -17.89 19.71
N LYS A 103 7.07 -17.81 20.91
CA LYS A 103 7.21 -16.55 21.69
C LYS A 103 8.08 -15.50 20.98
N TYR A 104 8.99 -15.94 20.10
CA TYR A 104 9.84 -15.08 19.29
C TYR A 104 10.37 -15.83 18.08
N VAL A 105 10.41 -15.14 16.95
CA VAL A 105 11.05 -15.60 15.72
C VAL A 105 12.17 -14.61 15.39
N PRO A 106 13.43 -15.08 15.24
CA PRO A 106 14.57 -14.26 14.86
C PRO A 106 14.30 -13.39 13.62
N GLN A 107 14.23 -12.07 13.80
CA GLN A 107 14.09 -11.14 12.68
C GLN A 107 15.48 -10.77 12.16
N PRO A 108 15.80 -11.04 10.89
CA PRO A 108 17.09 -10.71 10.30
C PRO A 108 17.26 -9.20 10.24
N LEU A 109 18.42 -8.73 10.67
CA LEU A 109 18.86 -7.38 10.38
C LEU A 109 19.58 -7.37 9.04
N TYR A 110 19.46 -6.25 8.33
CA TYR A 110 20.05 -6.07 7.01
C TYR A 110 20.94 -4.84 7.00
N LYS A 111 22.07 -4.95 6.31
CA LYS A 111 23.03 -3.85 6.12
C LYS A 111 23.38 -3.72 4.64
N ILE A 112 23.58 -2.48 4.22
CA ILE A 112 24.10 -2.15 2.89
C ILE A 112 25.63 -2.25 2.94
N VAL A 113 26.19 -3.02 2.02
CA VAL A 113 27.64 -3.19 1.84
C VAL A 113 28.01 -2.97 0.38
N LYS A 114 29.29 -2.71 0.11
CA LYS A 114 29.79 -2.63 -1.26
C LYS A 114 29.60 -3.97 -1.98
N TYR A 115 29.13 -3.91 -3.22
CA TYR A 115 28.78 -5.10 -3.99
C TYR A 115 30.04 -5.90 -4.37
N ASN A 116 31.06 -5.20 -4.85
CA ASN A 116 32.29 -5.73 -5.43
C ASN A 116 33.51 -5.46 -4.53
N ASN A 117 33.41 -5.88 -3.27
CA ASN A 117 34.48 -5.76 -2.28
C ASN A 117 34.79 -7.15 -1.69
N PRO A 118 36.00 -7.71 -1.92
CA PRO A 118 37.11 -7.11 -2.68
C PRO A 118 36.84 -7.02 -4.19
N PRO A 119 37.58 -6.18 -4.95
CA PRO A 119 37.41 -6.02 -6.40
C PRO A 119 37.49 -7.33 -7.18
N GLY A 120 36.57 -7.53 -8.13
CA GLY A 120 36.49 -8.73 -8.97
C GLY A 120 35.81 -9.93 -8.31
N SER A 121 35.43 -9.83 -7.04
CA SER A 121 34.78 -10.94 -6.29
C SER A 121 33.33 -11.19 -6.67
N ALA A 122 32.68 -10.26 -7.38
CA ALA A 122 31.31 -10.40 -7.82
C ALA A 122 31.17 -11.61 -8.77
N GLU A 123 30.49 -12.67 -8.32
CA GLU A 123 30.32 -13.90 -9.10
C GLU A 123 28.92 -14.46 -8.94
N LEU A 124 28.41 -15.05 -10.02
CA LEU A 124 27.11 -15.70 -10.03
C LEU A 124 27.28 -17.20 -9.75
N SER A 125 26.69 -17.66 -8.63
CA SER A 125 26.71 -19.08 -8.27
C SER A 125 25.47 -19.80 -8.78
N LEU A 126 25.64 -20.72 -9.73
CA LEU A 126 24.57 -21.59 -10.24
C LEU A 126 24.32 -22.76 -9.28
N GLY A 127 23.27 -22.68 -8.48
CA GLY A 127 22.89 -23.74 -7.54
C GLY A 127 21.94 -24.78 -8.14
N LYS A 128 21.80 -25.94 -7.47
CA LYS A 128 20.85 -27.02 -7.86
C LYS A 128 19.40 -26.56 -8.08
N LYS A 129 19.01 -25.47 -7.41
CA LYS A 129 17.68 -24.86 -7.55
C LYS A 129 17.37 -24.38 -8.98
N LEU A 130 18.39 -24.03 -9.76
CA LEU A 130 18.21 -23.63 -11.17
C LEU A 130 17.61 -24.77 -11.99
N TYR A 131 18.15 -25.97 -11.89
CA TYR A 131 17.67 -27.13 -12.65
C TYR A 131 16.24 -27.52 -12.28
N LEU A 132 15.85 -27.33 -11.01
CA LEU A 132 14.50 -27.62 -10.52
C LEU A 132 13.48 -26.57 -10.97
N LYS A 133 13.83 -25.28 -10.84
CA LYS A 133 12.90 -24.18 -11.13
C LYS A 133 12.95 -23.70 -12.58
N ARG A 134 13.96 -24.11 -13.36
CA ARG A 134 14.30 -23.67 -14.71
C ARG A 134 14.60 -22.16 -14.86
N MET A 135 14.34 -21.37 -13.82
CA MET A 135 14.59 -19.94 -13.76
C MET A 135 14.92 -19.55 -12.32
N ILE A 136 15.98 -18.76 -12.14
CA ILE A 136 16.31 -18.13 -10.85
C ILE A 136 16.71 -16.67 -11.05
N ASN A 137 16.40 -15.83 -10.06
CA ASN A 137 16.93 -14.48 -9.97
C ASN A 137 18.10 -14.51 -9.00
N ALA A 138 19.25 -14.00 -9.43
CA ALA A 138 20.44 -13.87 -8.59
C ALA A 138 20.49 -12.49 -7.92
N GLN A 139 21.39 -12.35 -6.95
CA GLN A 139 21.58 -11.09 -6.23
C GLN A 139 22.01 -9.99 -7.21
N GLY A 140 21.31 -8.86 -7.19
CA GLY A 140 21.62 -7.70 -8.01
C GLY A 140 22.57 -6.70 -7.34
N ILE A 141 23.02 -5.74 -8.14
CA ILE A 141 23.78 -4.55 -7.76
C ILE A 141 22.85 -3.33 -7.73
N VAL A 142 23.02 -2.48 -6.73
CA VAL A 142 22.29 -1.22 -6.59
C VAL A 142 23.18 -0.07 -7.05
N SER A 143 22.60 0.87 -7.78
CA SER A 143 23.30 2.06 -8.27
C SER A 143 23.79 2.96 -7.13
N PRO A 144 24.80 3.82 -7.38
CA PRO A 144 25.41 4.65 -6.33
C PRO A 144 24.43 5.63 -5.67
N ASP A 145 23.42 6.06 -6.43
CA ASP A 145 22.35 6.98 -6.05
C ASP A 145 21.11 6.28 -5.45
N TYR A 146 21.11 4.95 -5.35
CA TYR A 146 20.00 4.13 -4.84
C TYR A 146 18.68 4.26 -5.62
N MET A 147 18.74 4.65 -6.90
CA MET A 147 17.55 4.79 -7.75
C MET A 147 17.28 3.57 -8.63
N MET A 148 18.27 2.70 -8.82
CA MET A 148 18.17 1.54 -9.70
C MET A 148 18.76 0.29 -9.05
N LEU A 149 18.08 -0.84 -9.23
CA LEU A 149 18.58 -2.18 -8.90
C LEU A 149 18.69 -2.98 -10.20
N ILE A 150 19.87 -3.54 -10.45
CA ILE A 150 20.15 -4.34 -11.64
C ILE A 150 20.45 -5.76 -11.20
N TYR A 151 19.69 -6.72 -11.71
CA TYR A 151 19.81 -8.11 -11.29
C TYR A 151 19.77 -9.06 -12.49
N PRO A 152 20.57 -10.14 -12.45
CA PRO A 152 20.52 -11.16 -13.47
C PRO A 152 19.40 -12.17 -13.18
N THR A 153 18.67 -12.53 -14.23
CA THR A 153 17.77 -13.69 -14.29
C THR A 153 18.42 -14.76 -15.14
N VAL A 154 18.61 -15.93 -14.55
CA VAL A 154 19.24 -17.09 -15.20
C VAL A 154 18.19 -18.12 -15.55
N TYR A 155 18.26 -18.60 -16.79
CA TYR A 155 17.35 -19.59 -17.36
C TYR A 155 18.12 -20.87 -17.68
N TYR A 156 17.50 -22.01 -17.41
CA TYR A 156 18.00 -23.31 -17.80
C TYR A 156 17.10 -23.91 -18.88
N TYR A 157 17.70 -24.30 -20.00
CA TYR A 157 17.04 -24.93 -21.14
C TYR A 157 17.33 -26.42 -21.11
N PRO A 158 16.35 -27.27 -20.75
CA PRO A 158 16.57 -28.72 -20.63
C PRO A 158 16.97 -29.38 -21.95
N ASP A 159 16.48 -28.88 -23.09
CA ASP A 159 16.66 -29.51 -24.40
C ASP A 159 18.13 -29.58 -24.83
N SER A 160 18.92 -28.56 -24.52
CA SER A 160 20.37 -28.52 -24.75
C SER A 160 21.21 -28.61 -23.49
N ALA A 161 20.57 -28.78 -22.32
CA ALA A 161 21.19 -28.61 -21.01
C ALA A 161 21.94 -27.27 -20.84
N SER A 162 21.55 -26.23 -21.59
CA SER A 162 22.26 -24.95 -21.62
C SER A 162 21.70 -23.95 -20.62
N VAL A 163 22.54 -23.00 -20.23
CA VAL A 163 22.18 -21.86 -19.37
C VAL A 163 22.31 -20.56 -20.16
N ALA A 164 21.29 -19.72 -20.09
CA ALA A 164 21.32 -18.35 -20.61
C ALA A 164 20.94 -17.36 -19.52
N CYS A 165 21.28 -16.08 -19.71
CA CYS A 165 21.06 -15.05 -18.73
C CYS A 165 20.53 -13.77 -19.37
N ASP A 166 19.56 -13.14 -18.70
CA ASP A 166 19.12 -11.79 -19.02
C ASP A 166 19.42 -10.88 -17.83
N LEU A 167 19.78 -9.63 -18.09
CA LEU A 167 20.02 -8.62 -17.08
C LEU A 167 18.85 -7.63 -17.07
N PHE A 168 18.17 -7.51 -15.94
CA PHE A 168 16.99 -6.65 -15.78
C PHE A 168 17.27 -5.48 -14.84
N MET A 169 16.51 -4.41 -15.04
CA MET A 169 16.54 -3.20 -14.21
C MET A 169 15.20 -3.04 -13.48
N ILE A 170 15.26 -2.69 -12.20
CA ILE A 170 14.13 -2.24 -11.38
C ILE A 170 14.41 -0.80 -10.97
N ILE A 171 13.43 0.07 -11.18
CA ILE A 171 13.46 1.45 -10.66
C ILE A 171 13.02 1.39 -9.19
N LEU A 172 13.84 1.95 -8.32
CA LEU A 172 13.60 2.00 -6.88
C LEU A 172 12.79 3.23 -6.51
N ASP A 173 11.99 3.10 -5.46
CA ASP A 173 11.13 4.17 -4.94
C ASP A 173 11.99 5.27 -4.28
N SER A 174 11.73 6.54 -4.54
CA SER A 174 12.54 7.65 -4.02
C SER A 174 12.09 8.18 -2.66
N GLU A 175 10.93 7.75 -2.15
CA GLU A 175 10.34 8.31 -0.92
C GLU A 175 10.81 7.63 0.38
N ASP A 176 11.32 6.39 0.31
CA ASP A 176 11.70 5.61 1.51
C ASP A 176 13.19 5.78 1.89
N THR A 177 13.67 5.09 2.92
CA THR A 177 15.11 5.01 3.24
C THR A 177 15.84 4.07 2.27
N ASN A 178 17.13 4.33 1.99
CA ASN A 178 17.93 3.53 1.04
C ASN A 178 17.83 2.02 1.25
N LEU A 179 17.82 1.55 2.51
CA LEU A 179 17.69 0.13 2.83
C LEU A 179 16.30 -0.42 2.47
N ASN A 180 15.25 0.30 2.87
CA ASN A 180 13.87 -0.12 2.60
C ASN A 180 13.57 -0.14 1.11
N ARG A 181 14.09 0.83 0.33
CA ARG A 181 13.96 0.86 -1.13
C ARG A 181 14.45 -0.44 -1.76
N ILE A 182 15.61 -0.92 -1.32
CA ILE A 182 16.20 -2.16 -1.83
C ILE A 182 15.40 -3.38 -1.35
N LEU A 183 14.97 -3.41 -0.08
CA LEU A 183 14.20 -4.54 0.48
C LEU A 183 12.78 -4.66 -0.10
N LYS A 184 12.17 -3.56 -0.53
CA LYS A 184 10.87 -3.52 -1.21
C LYS A 184 10.97 -3.78 -2.72
N ALA A 185 12.18 -3.81 -3.28
CA ALA A 185 12.38 -4.03 -4.70
C ALA A 185 11.77 -5.38 -5.12
N ASN A 186 10.96 -5.36 -6.18
CA ASN A 186 10.23 -6.53 -6.64
C ASN A 186 10.34 -6.65 -8.16
N VAL A 187 10.47 -7.90 -8.63
CA VAL A 187 10.50 -8.29 -10.05
C VAL A 187 9.27 -7.79 -10.80
N ALA A 188 8.12 -7.62 -10.13
CA ALA A 188 6.92 -7.04 -10.73
C ALA A 188 7.12 -5.60 -11.24
N LYS A 189 8.04 -4.83 -10.64
CA LYS A 189 8.39 -3.46 -11.04
C LYS A 189 9.56 -3.39 -12.02
N ARG A 190 10.00 -4.53 -12.57
CA ARG A 190 11.11 -4.53 -13.53
C ARG A 190 10.71 -3.87 -14.85
N VAL A 191 11.67 -3.22 -15.48
CA VAL A 191 11.57 -2.84 -16.89
C VAL A 191 11.46 -4.12 -17.72
N SER A 192 10.45 -4.17 -18.59
CA SER A 192 10.08 -5.39 -19.33
C SER A 192 11.17 -5.88 -20.28
N ARG A 193 11.90 -4.95 -20.92
CA ARG A 193 13.02 -5.27 -21.80
C ARG A 193 14.31 -5.40 -20.99
N PRO A 194 15.05 -6.52 -21.10
CA PRO A 194 16.35 -6.65 -20.46
C PRO A 194 17.34 -5.64 -21.07
N ILE A 195 18.26 -5.14 -20.23
CA ILE A 195 19.31 -4.23 -20.68
C ILE A 195 20.41 -4.95 -21.46
N LEU A 196 20.64 -6.22 -21.14
CA LEU A 196 21.63 -7.08 -21.79
C LEU A 196 21.13 -8.54 -21.70
N SER A 197 21.37 -9.31 -22.76
CA SER A 197 20.96 -10.70 -22.86
C SER A 197 22.09 -11.50 -23.46
N THR A 198 22.33 -12.69 -22.93
CA THR A 198 23.24 -13.64 -23.57
C THR A 198 22.58 -14.24 -24.80
N GLU A 199 23.40 -14.86 -25.64
CA GLU A 199 22.92 -15.73 -26.70
C GLU A 199 22.07 -16.89 -26.12
N LYS A 200 20.99 -17.23 -26.84
CA LYS A 200 20.03 -18.29 -26.47
C LYS A 200 19.99 -19.44 -27.49
N ALA A 201 21.01 -19.51 -28.35
CA ALA A 201 21.16 -20.60 -29.30
C ALA A 201 21.35 -21.95 -28.57
N ILE A 202 20.76 -22.99 -29.15
CA ILE A 202 20.69 -24.37 -28.63
C ILE A 202 21.82 -25.23 -29.24
N ASP A 203 22.72 -24.60 -30.00
CA ASP A 203 23.80 -25.23 -30.76
C ASP A 203 24.85 -25.91 -29.87
N ASN A 204 25.14 -25.33 -28.70
CA ASN A 204 26.17 -25.81 -27.79
C ASN A 204 25.57 -26.59 -26.60
N PHE A 205 25.66 -27.92 -26.67
CA PHE A 205 25.25 -28.81 -25.59
C PHE A 205 25.99 -28.49 -24.29
N ALA A 206 25.26 -28.45 -23.17
CA ALA A 206 25.78 -28.16 -21.83
C ALA A 206 26.53 -26.83 -21.66
N ALA A 207 26.38 -25.89 -22.62
CA ALA A 207 26.99 -24.57 -22.52
C ALA A 207 26.30 -23.70 -21.47
N PHE A 208 27.08 -22.96 -20.69
CA PHE A 208 26.58 -21.92 -19.80
C PHE A 208 27.05 -20.54 -20.26
N ARG A 209 26.11 -19.60 -20.32
CA ARG A 209 26.34 -18.18 -20.56
C ARG A 209 25.70 -17.39 -19.42
N THR A 210 26.49 -16.65 -18.66
CA THR A 210 26.01 -15.92 -17.47
C THR A 210 26.47 -14.49 -17.46
N LEU A 211 25.56 -13.56 -17.15
CA LEU A 211 25.86 -12.13 -17.00
C LEU A 211 25.92 -11.79 -15.53
N THR A 212 27.04 -11.22 -15.10
CA THR A 212 27.25 -10.76 -13.73
C THR A 212 27.57 -9.27 -13.76
N PRO A 213 26.73 -8.39 -13.19
CA PRO A 213 27.12 -7.00 -13.00
C PRO A 213 28.34 -6.95 -12.05
N VAL A 214 29.29 -6.08 -12.34
CA VAL A 214 30.55 -5.95 -11.59
C VAL A 214 30.55 -4.65 -10.80
N ASP A 215 30.43 -3.50 -11.47
CA ASP A 215 30.48 -2.19 -10.84
C ASP A 215 29.77 -1.11 -11.65
N PHE A 216 29.44 0.01 -11.00
CA PHE A 216 28.93 1.22 -11.65
C PHE A 216 30.03 2.26 -11.83
N SER A 217 29.89 3.12 -12.84
CA SER A 217 30.62 4.38 -12.89
C SER A 217 30.23 5.26 -11.70
N GLU A 218 31.08 6.23 -11.36
CA GLU A 218 30.88 7.09 -10.18
C GLU A 218 29.57 7.89 -10.25
N ASP A 219 29.21 8.34 -11.44
CA ASP A 219 27.96 9.05 -11.75
C ASP A 219 26.75 8.11 -11.90
N GLY A 220 26.94 6.79 -11.84
CA GLY A 220 25.89 5.79 -12.03
C GLY A 220 25.36 5.68 -13.47
N THR A 221 25.96 6.38 -14.45
CA THR A 221 25.47 6.38 -15.85
C THR A 221 25.91 5.17 -16.66
N LYS A 222 26.88 4.40 -16.17
CA LYS A 222 27.40 3.18 -16.82
C LYS A 222 27.48 2.03 -15.86
N LEU A 223 27.29 0.83 -16.41
CA LEU A 223 27.43 -0.43 -15.69
C LEU A 223 28.45 -1.31 -16.40
N LEU A 224 29.47 -1.76 -15.66
CA LEU A 224 30.36 -2.83 -16.07
C LEU A 224 29.69 -4.17 -15.78
N VAL A 225 29.60 -5.01 -16.79
CA VAL A 225 29.06 -6.38 -16.72
C VAL A 225 30.09 -7.33 -17.27
N LYS A 226 30.24 -8.50 -16.66
CA LYS A 226 31.02 -9.59 -17.25
C LYS A 226 30.10 -10.70 -17.72
N GLU A 227 30.36 -11.21 -18.92
CA GLU A 227 29.75 -12.43 -19.41
C GLU A 227 30.76 -13.57 -19.27
N LYS A 228 30.35 -14.67 -18.63
CA LYS A 228 31.13 -15.91 -18.62
C LYS A 228 30.48 -16.92 -19.54
N ILE A 229 31.31 -17.44 -20.45
CA ILE A 229 30.94 -18.45 -21.43
C ILE A 229 31.78 -19.69 -21.14
N GLY A 230 31.15 -20.86 -21.12
CA GLY A 230 31.83 -22.12 -20.89
C GLY A 230 30.91 -23.31 -21.07
N SER A 231 31.40 -24.48 -20.73
CA SER A 231 30.63 -25.73 -20.67
C SER A 231 30.66 -26.30 -19.26
N GLN A 232 29.56 -26.94 -18.84
CA GLN A 232 29.53 -27.66 -17.57
C GLN A 232 30.57 -28.80 -17.52
N GLU A 233 30.98 -29.32 -18.69
CA GLU A 233 31.94 -30.40 -18.81
C GLU A 233 33.40 -29.90 -18.92
N ASP A 234 33.62 -28.80 -19.65
CA ASP A 234 34.97 -28.27 -19.95
C ASP A 234 35.35 -27.00 -19.15
N GLY A 235 34.45 -26.51 -18.30
CA GLY A 235 34.66 -25.30 -17.51
C GLY A 235 34.55 -23.99 -18.33
N ILE A 236 35.13 -22.90 -17.81
CA ILE A 236 35.00 -21.54 -18.36
C ILE A 236 35.93 -21.36 -19.56
N TRP A 237 35.36 -21.14 -20.75
CA TRP A 237 36.11 -20.89 -21.98
C TRP A 237 36.65 -19.46 -22.04
N GLU A 238 35.78 -18.49 -21.77
CA GLU A 238 36.14 -17.08 -21.81
C GLU A 238 35.22 -16.23 -20.92
N THR A 239 35.80 -15.16 -20.38
CA THR A 239 35.08 -14.04 -19.80
C THR A 239 35.18 -12.85 -20.76
N LYS A 240 34.02 -12.30 -21.13
CA LYS A 240 33.90 -11.02 -21.86
C LYS A 240 33.50 -9.92 -20.90
N ALA A 241 33.89 -8.70 -21.23
CA ALA A 241 33.53 -7.51 -20.47
C ALA A 241 32.66 -6.59 -21.34
N TYR A 242 31.56 -6.12 -20.77
CA TYR A 242 30.60 -5.25 -21.41
C TYR A 242 30.41 -3.99 -20.58
N VAL A 243 30.23 -2.86 -21.24
CA VAL A 243 29.80 -1.61 -20.60
C VAL A 243 28.45 -1.23 -21.14
N TYR A 244 27.46 -1.13 -20.27
CA TYR A 244 26.14 -0.61 -20.61
C TYR A 244 26.06 0.87 -20.25
N ASP A 245 25.71 1.72 -21.22
CA ASP A 245 25.44 3.15 -21.02
C ASP A 245 23.93 3.38 -20.88
N PHE A 246 23.47 3.81 -19.69
CA PHE A 246 22.05 4.05 -19.42
C PHE A 246 21.48 5.26 -20.17
N ASN A 247 22.31 6.26 -20.47
CA ASN A 247 21.88 7.47 -21.18
C ASN A 247 21.59 7.16 -22.65
N ARG A 248 22.50 6.40 -23.28
CA ARG A 248 22.38 6.02 -24.70
C ARG A 248 21.57 4.74 -24.90
N ARG A 249 21.42 3.93 -23.85
CA ARG A 249 20.81 2.59 -23.88
C ARG A 249 21.51 1.63 -24.85
N VAL A 250 22.84 1.70 -24.89
CA VAL A 250 23.71 0.90 -25.75
C VAL A 250 24.74 0.17 -24.89
N SER A 251 25.06 -1.06 -25.28
CA SER A 251 26.16 -1.85 -24.73
C SER A 251 27.38 -1.81 -25.64
N TYR A 252 28.57 -1.66 -25.06
CA TYR A 252 29.86 -1.74 -25.72
C TYR A 252 30.54 -3.06 -25.30
N ASP A 253 30.99 -3.85 -26.28
CA ASP A 253 31.86 -5.01 -26.06
C ASP A 253 33.30 -4.52 -25.92
N LEU A 254 34.02 -5.00 -24.92
CA LEU A 254 35.41 -4.63 -24.64
C LEU A 254 36.39 -5.71 -25.12
N GLN A 255 36.11 -6.32 -26.27
CA GLN A 255 36.91 -7.42 -26.82
C GLN A 255 38.38 -7.02 -27.02
N GLU A 256 38.65 -5.74 -27.32
CA GLU A 256 39.98 -5.21 -27.60
C GLU A 256 40.95 -5.40 -26.43
N VAL A 257 40.47 -5.58 -25.19
CA VAL A 257 41.35 -5.89 -24.05
C VAL A 257 41.96 -7.28 -24.22
N ARG A 258 41.17 -8.25 -24.68
CA ARG A 258 41.64 -9.62 -24.89
C ARG A 258 42.61 -9.67 -26.06
N ASP A 259 42.26 -9.01 -27.17
CA ASP A 259 43.10 -8.94 -28.36
C ASP A 259 44.45 -8.29 -28.04
N SER A 260 44.45 -7.23 -27.22
CA SER A 260 45.69 -6.56 -26.79
C SER A 260 46.57 -7.44 -25.91
N ILE A 261 45.97 -8.23 -25.01
CA ILE A 261 46.71 -9.19 -24.19
C ILE A 261 47.34 -10.28 -25.08
N THR A 262 46.54 -10.90 -25.96
CA THR A 262 47.03 -11.91 -26.90
C THR A 262 48.15 -11.37 -27.78
N TYR A 263 47.96 -10.20 -28.38
CA TYR A 263 48.97 -9.55 -29.21
C TYR A 263 50.26 -9.29 -28.43
N PHE A 264 50.16 -8.74 -27.22
CA PHE A 264 51.34 -8.44 -26.42
C PHE A 264 52.15 -9.70 -26.08
N TRP A 265 51.48 -10.75 -25.60
CA TRP A 265 52.15 -11.99 -25.21
C TRP A 265 52.74 -12.74 -26.39
N LYS A 266 52.09 -12.67 -27.56
CA LYS A 266 52.62 -13.24 -28.80
C LYS A 266 53.86 -12.49 -29.28
N GLU A 267 53.76 -11.18 -29.46
CA GLU A 267 54.82 -10.39 -30.11
C GLU A 267 56.02 -10.10 -29.19
N TYR A 268 55.79 -9.87 -27.90
CA TYR A 268 56.85 -9.43 -26.98
C TYR A 268 57.37 -10.52 -26.05
N MET A 269 56.59 -11.60 -25.84
CA MET A 269 56.95 -12.70 -24.93
C MET A 269 57.08 -14.05 -25.64
N ASP A 270 56.81 -14.13 -26.95
CA ASP A 270 56.83 -15.37 -27.75
C ASP A 270 55.92 -16.48 -27.17
N VAL A 271 54.78 -16.08 -26.60
CA VAL A 271 53.77 -17.00 -26.04
C VAL A 271 52.48 -16.87 -26.83
N ASN A 272 52.10 -17.93 -27.54
CA ASN A 272 50.79 -18.01 -28.16
C ASN A 272 49.72 -18.36 -27.13
N LEU A 273 48.90 -17.38 -26.75
CA LEU A 273 47.82 -17.58 -25.78
C LEU A 273 46.63 -18.36 -26.36
N ASP A 274 46.46 -18.41 -27.68
CA ASP A 274 45.36 -19.15 -28.31
C ASP A 274 45.47 -20.67 -28.06
N ASP A 275 46.69 -21.16 -27.86
CA ASP A 275 46.96 -22.57 -27.54
C ASP A 275 46.86 -22.88 -26.04
N LYS A 276 46.58 -21.87 -25.20
CA LYS A 276 46.59 -21.96 -23.73
C LYS A 276 45.22 -21.61 -23.15
N ARG A 277 44.86 -22.24 -22.03
CA ARG A 277 43.69 -21.81 -21.27
C ARG A 277 44.03 -20.56 -20.49
N TRP A 278 43.38 -19.45 -20.79
CA TRP A 278 43.56 -18.18 -20.08
C TRP A 278 42.25 -17.40 -20.03
N ASP A 279 42.16 -16.50 -19.06
CA ASP A 279 40.97 -15.67 -18.92
C ASP A 279 41.26 -14.30 -18.29
N ILE A 280 40.29 -13.42 -18.37
CA ILE A 280 40.31 -12.10 -17.77
C ILE A 280 39.33 -11.99 -16.59
N ILE A 281 39.68 -11.15 -15.62
CA ILE A 281 38.85 -10.81 -14.48
C ILE A 281 38.65 -9.29 -14.49
N PRO A 282 37.49 -8.79 -14.95
CA PRO A 282 37.14 -7.39 -14.83
C PRO A 282 36.98 -7.01 -13.36
N LEU A 283 37.69 -5.97 -12.92
CA LEU A 283 37.74 -5.58 -11.51
C LEU A 283 36.80 -4.44 -11.17
N GLY A 284 36.61 -3.49 -12.10
CA GLY A 284 35.80 -2.30 -11.87
C GLY A 284 36.31 -1.09 -12.66
N PHE A 285 35.65 0.05 -12.47
CA PHE A 285 36.13 1.33 -12.98
C PHE A 285 37.38 1.77 -12.20
N ASP A 286 38.36 2.35 -12.91
CA ASP A 286 39.55 2.91 -12.28
C ASP A 286 39.14 4.13 -11.43
N LYS A 287 39.63 4.15 -10.19
CA LYS A 287 39.33 5.24 -9.25
C LYS A 287 39.97 6.57 -9.64
N ASN A 288 41.11 6.53 -10.33
CA ASN A 288 41.84 7.73 -10.73
C ASN A 288 41.41 8.22 -12.12
N ASP A 289 40.86 7.33 -12.95
CA ASP A 289 40.34 7.65 -14.28
C ASP A 289 39.00 6.92 -14.52
N PRO A 290 37.86 7.55 -14.15
CA PRO A 290 36.54 6.93 -14.24
C PRO A 290 36.09 6.54 -15.66
N THR A 291 36.82 6.97 -16.69
CA THR A 291 36.57 6.57 -18.08
C THR A 291 37.15 5.20 -18.42
N ARG A 292 37.96 4.62 -17.53
CA ARG A 292 38.68 3.38 -17.79
C ARG A 292 38.27 2.27 -16.85
N ILE A 293 38.41 1.05 -17.33
CA ILE A 293 38.10 -0.19 -16.63
C ILE A 293 39.38 -0.97 -16.43
N VAL A 294 39.57 -1.45 -15.21
CA VAL A 294 40.72 -2.27 -14.84
C VAL A 294 40.37 -3.75 -14.93
N VAL A 295 41.26 -4.51 -15.56
CA VAL A 295 41.12 -5.94 -15.82
C VAL A 295 42.42 -6.64 -15.44
N GLN A 296 42.34 -7.84 -14.88
CA GLN A 296 43.51 -8.70 -14.66
C GLN A 296 43.42 -9.95 -15.52
N GLY A 297 44.53 -10.32 -16.18
CA GLY A 297 44.62 -11.55 -16.98
C GLY A 297 45.34 -12.65 -16.22
N TYR A 298 44.87 -13.90 -16.38
CA TYR A 298 45.50 -15.09 -15.82
C TYR A 298 45.50 -16.24 -16.83
N ALA A 299 46.63 -16.94 -16.96
CA ALA A 299 46.72 -18.21 -17.68
C ALA A 299 46.69 -19.39 -16.70
N TYR A 300 45.90 -20.41 -17.04
CA TYR A 300 45.65 -21.60 -16.23
C TYR A 300 46.43 -22.81 -16.79
N THR A 301 47.71 -22.61 -17.08
CA THR A 301 48.60 -23.65 -17.61
C THR A 301 49.35 -24.34 -16.45
N GLY A 302 48.79 -25.44 -15.96
CA GLY A 302 49.38 -26.25 -14.88
C GLY A 302 48.75 -26.01 -13.50
N SER A 303 49.48 -26.30 -12.42
CA SER A 303 48.94 -26.29 -11.05
C SER A 303 48.79 -24.89 -10.44
N THR A 304 49.53 -23.90 -10.92
CA THR A 304 49.49 -22.52 -10.40
C THR A 304 49.19 -21.53 -11.52
N PRO A 305 48.14 -20.70 -11.41
CA PRO A 305 47.83 -19.69 -12.42
C PRO A 305 48.98 -18.70 -12.61
N ILE A 306 49.34 -18.46 -13.87
CA ILE A 306 50.34 -17.48 -14.29
C ILE A 306 49.64 -16.14 -14.49
N TYR A 307 50.20 -15.08 -13.90
CA TYR A 307 49.66 -13.74 -14.01
C TYR A 307 50.06 -13.10 -15.34
N LEU A 308 49.08 -12.72 -16.16
CA LEU A 308 49.29 -12.10 -17.48
C LEU A 308 49.33 -10.57 -17.42
N GLY A 309 49.22 -9.98 -16.23
CA GLY A 309 49.27 -8.54 -15.99
C GLY A 309 47.92 -7.91 -15.64
N ALA A 310 47.99 -6.68 -15.15
CA ALA A 310 46.88 -5.75 -15.01
C ALA A 310 46.83 -4.84 -16.23
N TRP A 311 45.64 -4.71 -16.79
CA TRP A 311 45.34 -4.00 -18.01
C TRP A 311 44.22 -3.00 -17.77
N SER A 312 44.20 -1.93 -18.55
CA SER A 312 43.21 -0.86 -18.49
C SER A 312 42.66 -0.60 -19.88
N ILE A 313 41.34 -0.59 -20.04
CA ILE A 313 40.66 -0.30 -21.29
C ILE A 313 39.69 0.87 -21.12
N ASP A 314 39.56 1.72 -22.14
CA ASP A 314 38.51 2.75 -22.17
C ASP A 314 37.11 2.09 -22.19
N TRP A 315 36.12 2.75 -21.59
CA TRP A 315 34.76 2.23 -21.50
C TRP A 315 34.08 1.95 -22.86
N GLN A 316 34.60 2.49 -23.97
CA GLN A 316 34.11 2.22 -25.33
C GLN A 316 34.87 1.10 -26.05
N GLY A 317 35.96 0.59 -25.50
CA GLY A 317 36.78 -0.46 -26.12
C GLY A 317 37.96 0.03 -26.97
N HIS A 318 38.08 1.34 -27.25
CA HIS A 318 39.03 1.82 -28.27
C HIS A 318 40.53 1.69 -27.92
N GLN A 319 40.90 1.80 -26.64
CA GLN A 319 42.31 1.85 -26.25
C GLN A 319 42.61 1.04 -24.98
N SER A 320 43.34 -0.06 -25.15
CA SER A 320 43.91 -0.88 -24.09
C SER A 320 45.32 -0.41 -23.70
N ARG A 321 45.66 -0.52 -22.41
CA ARG A 321 46.98 -0.17 -21.85
C ARG A 321 47.37 -1.20 -20.80
N LEU A 322 48.63 -1.63 -20.81
CA LEU A 322 49.22 -2.39 -19.72
C LEU A 322 49.50 -1.45 -18.53
N ILE A 323 49.08 -1.84 -17.33
CA ILE A 323 49.36 -1.11 -16.08
C ILE A 323 50.56 -1.71 -15.36
N SER A 324 50.58 -3.03 -15.17
CA SER A 324 51.59 -3.70 -14.34
C SER A 324 51.66 -5.21 -14.60
N PHE A 325 52.85 -5.79 -14.48
CA PHE A 325 53.06 -7.25 -14.43
C PHE A 325 53.24 -7.78 -13.00
N LYS A 326 53.21 -6.91 -11.99
CA LYS A 326 53.40 -7.30 -10.59
C LYS A 326 52.17 -8.04 -10.08
N LYS A 327 52.32 -9.28 -9.64
CA LYS A 327 51.22 -10.12 -9.12
C LYS A 327 50.60 -9.56 -7.84
N ASP A 328 51.38 -8.85 -7.05
CA ASP A 328 50.98 -8.14 -5.83
C ASP A 328 50.38 -6.75 -6.11
N PHE A 329 50.18 -6.39 -7.38
CA PHE A 329 49.52 -5.14 -7.74
C PHE A 329 48.07 -5.14 -7.27
N THR A 330 47.75 -4.23 -6.35
CA THR A 330 46.38 -3.95 -5.90
C THR A 330 45.84 -2.73 -6.66
N PRO A 331 44.98 -2.93 -7.66
CA PRO A 331 44.41 -1.83 -8.41
C PRO A 331 43.43 -1.01 -7.56
N ALA A 332 43.48 0.31 -7.73
CA ALA A 332 42.52 1.22 -7.13
C ALA A 332 41.27 1.29 -8.00
N VAL A 333 40.21 0.59 -7.60
CA VAL A 333 38.90 0.65 -8.25
C VAL A 333 37.87 1.34 -7.37
N SER A 334 36.80 1.85 -7.98
CA SER A 334 35.83 2.72 -7.31
C SER A 334 34.85 1.97 -6.40
N GLU A 335 34.45 0.74 -6.74
CA GLU A 335 33.48 -0.07 -5.98
C GLU A 335 32.18 0.71 -5.68
N ASN A 336 31.58 1.31 -6.69
CA ASN A 336 30.47 2.24 -6.50
C ASN A 336 29.14 1.54 -6.17
N GLY A 337 28.95 0.31 -6.65
CA GLY A 337 27.70 -0.42 -6.44
C GLY A 337 27.52 -1.03 -5.04
N TYR A 338 26.25 -1.23 -4.64
CA TYR A 338 25.87 -1.75 -3.33
C TYR A 338 25.06 -3.05 -3.40
N LYS A 339 25.08 -3.83 -2.30
CA LYS A 339 24.17 -4.95 -2.04
C LYS A 339 23.69 -4.95 -0.60
N VAL A 340 22.60 -5.66 -0.35
CA VAL A 340 22.10 -5.91 1.00
C VAL A 340 22.56 -7.28 1.47
N VAL A 341 23.14 -7.34 2.66
CA VAL A 341 23.52 -8.57 3.35
C VAL A 341 22.81 -8.67 4.69
N ARG A 342 22.58 -9.88 5.15
CA ARG A 342 22.06 -10.14 6.49
C ARG A 342 23.17 -9.90 7.52
N ASP A 343 22.95 -8.96 8.42
CA ASP A 343 23.89 -8.55 9.47
C ASP A 343 23.29 -8.81 10.86
N GLY A 344 23.14 -10.10 11.18
CA GLY A 344 22.66 -10.56 12.47
C GLY A 344 21.14 -10.67 12.60
N VAL A 345 20.68 -10.54 13.84
CA VAL A 345 19.30 -10.77 14.28
C VAL A 345 18.91 -9.70 15.29
N GLU A 346 17.70 -9.16 15.17
CA GLU A 346 17.18 -8.19 16.12
C GLU A 346 17.10 -8.73 17.54
N ALA A 347 17.57 -7.95 18.52
CA ALA A 347 17.51 -8.35 19.92
C ALA A 347 16.06 -8.61 20.37
N TYR A 348 15.85 -9.72 21.09
CA TYR A 348 14.55 -10.15 21.62
C TYR A 348 13.79 -9.04 22.38
N THR A 349 14.50 -8.28 23.20
CA THR A 349 13.94 -7.19 24.03
C THR A 349 13.31 -6.09 23.17
N THR A 350 13.91 -5.80 22.02
CA THR A 350 13.44 -4.79 21.08
C THR A 350 12.17 -5.26 20.39
N VAL A 351 12.15 -6.51 19.90
CA VAL A 351 10.98 -7.11 19.25
C VAL A 351 9.79 -7.18 20.21
N GLN A 352 10.01 -7.58 21.47
CA GLN A 352 8.95 -7.56 22.48
C GLN A 352 8.39 -6.16 22.77
N ARG A 353 9.27 -5.15 22.84
CA ARG A 353 8.85 -3.77 23.08
C ARG A 353 8.01 -3.25 21.90
N GLN A 354 8.46 -3.50 20.68
CA GLN A 354 7.71 -3.12 19.47
C GLN A 354 6.36 -3.83 19.39
N GLU A 355 6.29 -5.12 19.69
CA GLU A 355 5.00 -5.85 19.73
C GLU A 355 4.05 -5.28 20.78
N LYS A 356 4.56 -4.94 21.97
CA LYS A 356 3.75 -4.29 23.02
C LYS A 356 3.24 -2.94 22.54
N MET A 357 4.10 -2.13 21.94
CA MET A 357 3.74 -0.82 21.38
C MET A 357 2.67 -0.95 20.27
N GLN A 358 2.85 -1.86 19.32
CA GLN A 358 1.88 -2.13 18.25
C GLN A 358 0.53 -2.63 18.81
N LYS A 359 0.54 -3.51 19.82
CA LYS A 359 -0.70 -3.94 20.49
C LYS A 359 -1.39 -2.79 21.20
N THR A 360 -0.65 -1.91 21.87
CA THR A 360 -1.23 -0.73 22.53
C THR A 360 -1.77 0.26 21.51
N GLN A 361 -1.03 0.56 20.44
CA GLN A 361 -1.47 1.43 19.36
C GLN A 361 -2.70 0.85 18.65
N GLY A 362 -2.70 -0.45 18.34
CA GLY A 362 -3.84 -1.14 17.75
C GLY A 362 -5.09 -1.06 18.61
N LYS A 363 -4.98 -1.24 19.93
CA LYS A 363 -6.11 -1.06 20.87
C LYS A 363 -6.61 0.39 20.90
N VAL A 364 -5.73 1.38 20.81
CA VAL A 364 -6.11 2.80 20.74
C VAL A 364 -6.84 3.08 19.43
N LEU A 365 -6.33 2.58 18.31
CA LEU A 365 -6.89 2.75 16.98
C LEU A 365 -8.25 2.06 16.86
N GLU A 366 -8.42 0.87 17.44
CA GLU A 366 -9.69 0.16 17.51
C GLU A 366 -10.72 0.95 18.35
N LYS A 367 -10.31 1.53 19.48
CA LYS A 367 -11.17 2.40 20.28
C LYS A 367 -11.57 3.67 19.52
N GLN A 368 -10.64 4.30 18.81
CA GLN A 368 -10.90 5.46 17.97
C GLN A 368 -11.91 5.13 16.86
N LYS A 369 -11.69 4.04 16.13
CA LYS A 369 -12.64 3.55 15.11
C LYS A 369 -14.03 3.28 15.69
N LYS A 370 -14.14 2.65 16.86
CA LYS A 370 -15.43 2.44 17.54
C LYS A 370 -16.13 3.76 17.92
N VAL A 371 -15.37 4.78 18.31
CA VAL A 371 -15.91 6.10 18.65
C VAL A 371 -16.35 6.85 17.39
N GLU A 372 -15.55 6.83 16.33
CA GLU A 372 -15.89 7.40 15.02
C GLU A 372 -17.12 6.72 14.43
N ASP A 373 -17.15 5.39 14.43
CA ASP A 373 -18.31 4.61 14.03
C ASP A 373 -19.55 5.00 14.84
N LYS A 374 -19.43 5.14 16.17
CA LYS A 374 -20.57 5.56 16.98
C LYS A 374 -21.08 6.95 16.57
N LYS A 375 -20.18 7.91 16.34
CA LYS A 375 -20.55 9.26 15.87
C LYS A 375 -21.28 9.22 14.52
N ILE A 376 -20.84 8.38 13.59
CA ILE A 376 -21.49 8.20 12.28
C ILE A 376 -22.89 7.58 12.44
N VAL A 377 -23.05 6.56 13.30
CA VAL A 377 -24.39 6.00 13.57
C VAL A 377 -25.30 7.06 14.20
N ASP A 378 -24.78 7.82 15.16
CA ASP A 378 -25.54 8.85 15.84
C ASP A 378 -25.96 9.97 14.88
N SER A 379 -25.11 10.38 13.93
CA SER A 379 -25.49 11.38 12.91
C SER A 379 -26.57 10.86 11.96
N ILE A 380 -26.50 9.61 11.50
CA ILE A 380 -27.53 8.99 10.65
C ILE A 380 -28.88 8.94 11.41
N LYS A 381 -28.85 8.61 12.71
CA LYS A 381 -30.06 8.58 13.54
C LYS A 381 -30.66 9.96 13.76
N GLU A 382 -29.84 10.99 13.96
CA GLU A 382 -30.33 12.37 14.13
C GLU A 382 -30.92 12.92 12.83
N GLU A 383 -30.27 12.68 11.68
CA GLU A 383 -30.81 13.02 10.35
C GLU A 383 -32.17 12.32 10.12
N GLY A 384 -32.24 11.01 10.38
CA GLY A 384 -33.47 10.24 10.27
C GLY A 384 -34.58 10.73 11.20
N LYS A 385 -34.26 11.06 12.46
CA LYS A 385 -35.25 11.66 13.39
C LYS A 385 -35.74 13.01 12.91
N TYR A 386 -34.90 13.82 12.30
CA TYR A 386 -35.28 15.10 11.73
C TYR A 386 -36.27 14.91 10.57
N ASN A 387 -35.97 14.02 9.63
CA ASN A 387 -36.84 13.70 8.50
C ASN A 387 -38.20 13.14 8.96
N LEU A 388 -38.20 12.22 9.94
CA LEU A 388 -39.43 11.68 10.54
C LEU A 388 -40.27 12.76 11.24
N ARG A 389 -39.65 13.77 11.84
CA ARG A 389 -40.36 14.91 12.43
C ARG A 389 -41.00 15.79 11.34
N SER A 390 -40.26 16.07 10.26
CA SER A 390 -40.78 16.82 9.11
C SER A 390 -42.02 16.14 8.54
N LEU A 391 -41.92 14.84 8.22
CA LEU A 391 -43.05 14.03 7.71
C LEU A 391 -44.28 14.09 8.62
N LYS A 392 -44.07 14.08 9.94
CA LYS A 392 -45.16 14.16 10.92
C LYS A 392 -45.82 15.53 10.96
N ASP A 393 -45.05 16.59 10.73
CA ASP A 393 -45.60 17.95 10.71
C ASP A 393 -46.34 18.21 9.40
N ASP A 394 -45.84 17.72 8.27
CA ASP A 394 -46.54 17.74 6.97
C ASP A 394 -47.89 17.01 7.07
N TYR A 395 -47.91 15.80 7.65
CA TYR A 395 -49.14 15.05 7.90
C TYR A 395 -50.17 15.83 8.74
N LYS A 396 -49.72 16.55 9.76
CA LYS A 396 -50.63 17.36 10.60
C LYS A 396 -51.20 18.55 9.83
N MET A 397 -50.41 19.17 8.95
CA MET A 397 -50.85 20.27 8.08
C MET A 397 -51.91 19.76 7.11
N ASP A 398 -51.61 18.69 6.37
CA ASP A 398 -52.55 18.09 5.40
C ASP A 398 -53.88 17.69 6.05
N LEU A 399 -53.82 17.08 7.25
CA LEU A 399 -55.03 16.68 7.96
C LEU A 399 -55.82 17.89 8.47
N ARG A 400 -55.14 18.97 8.87
CA ARG A 400 -55.78 20.21 9.32
C ARG A 400 -56.47 20.90 8.14
N ASP A 401 -55.80 21.01 7.01
CA ASP A 401 -56.33 21.63 5.79
C ASP A 401 -57.50 20.85 5.23
N TYR A 402 -57.39 19.52 5.21
CA TYR A 402 -58.49 18.63 4.83
C TYR A 402 -59.74 18.85 5.69
N LYS A 403 -59.58 18.86 7.03
CA LYS A 403 -60.69 19.13 7.96
C LYS A 403 -61.30 20.51 7.74
N LYS A 404 -60.48 21.51 7.44
CA LYS A 404 -60.97 22.88 7.20
C LYS A 404 -61.76 22.98 5.90
N LEU A 405 -61.25 22.38 4.82
CA LEU A 405 -61.95 22.28 3.53
C LEU A 405 -63.30 21.58 3.68
N GLN A 406 -63.39 20.52 4.48
CA GLN A 406 -64.66 19.84 4.78
C GLN A 406 -65.63 20.73 5.55
N THR A 407 -65.16 21.52 6.53
CA THR A 407 -66.02 22.47 7.26
C THR A 407 -66.52 23.62 6.37
N LEU A 408 -65.70 24.09 5.42
CA LEU A 408 -66.06 25.15 4.49
C LEU A 408 -67.06 24.67 3.43
N LYS A 409 -66.85 23.46 2.86
CA LYS A 409 -67.78 22.85 1.89
C LYS A 409 -69.18 22.58 2.45
N GLY A 410 -69.29 22.33 3.77
CA GLY A 410 -70.59 22.16 4.43
C GLY A 410 -71.35 23.48 4.68
N SER A 411 -70.75 24.63 4.40
CA SER A 411 -71.28 25.95 4.74
C SER A 411 -71.88 26.71 3.56
N THR A 412 -71.56 26.37 2.30
CA THR A 412 -71.98 27.10 1.09
C THR A 412 -71.75 26.25 -0.17
N GLU A 413 -72.68 26.26 -1.13
CA GLU A 413 -72.57 25.50 -2.41
C GLU A 413 -71.91 26.29 -3.56
N ASP A 414 -71.66 27.59 -3.36
CA ASP A 414 -71.10 28.50 -4.37
C ASP A 414 -69.56 28.49 -4.34
N THR A 415 -68.94 28.01 -5.42
CA THR A 415 -67.50 27.75 -5.53
C THR A 415 -66.64 29.01 -5.37
N THR A 416 -67.11 30.16 -5.85
CA THR A 416 -66.36 31.42 -5.80
C THR A 416 -66.25 32.02 -4.39
N VAL A 417 -67.23 31.76 -3.53
CA VAL A 417 -67.26 32.19 -2.12
C VAL A 417 -66.41 31.25 -1.26
N LEU A 418 -66.42 29.95 -1.59
CA LEU A 418 -65.60 28.93 -0.96
C LEU A 418 -64.09 29.21 -1.13
N ASP A 419 -63.67 29.53 -2.36
CA ASP A 419 -62.27 29.80 -2.69
C ASP A 419 -61.73 31.03 -1.95
N LYS A 420 -62.50 32.13 -1.92
CA LYS A 420 -62.14 33.34 -1.15
C LYS A 420 -62.07 33.09 0.36
N ALA A 421 -62.96 32.25 0.90
CA ALA A 421 -62.94 31.89 2.32
C ALA A 421 -61.75 30.98 2.68
N TYR A 422 -61.33 30.12 1.76
CA TYR A 422 -60.15 29.28 1.91
C TYR A 422 -58.84 30.07 1.77
N GLU A 423 -58.73 30.97 0.80
CA GLU A 423 -57.59 31.90 0.67
C GLU A 423 -57.41 32.77 1.91
N LYS A 424 -58.51 33.29 2.48
CA LYS A 424 -58.46 34.06 3.72
C LYS A 424 -57.95 33.22 4.91
N TYR A 425 -58.36 31.95 4.99
CA TYR A 425 -57.86 31.03 6.01
C TYR A 425 -56.38 30.71 5.84
N LEU A 426 -55.91 30.48 4.60
CA LEU A 426 -54.49 30.26 4.30
C LEU A 426 -53.65 31.47 4.70
N ASN A 427 -54.08 32.69 4.36
CA ASN A 427 -53.40 33.92 4.75
C ASN A 427 -53.35 34.13 6.28
N ASP A 428 -54.44 33.81 6.99
CA ASP A 428 -54.47 33.88 8.46
C ASP A 428 -53.59 32.81 9.13
N GLN A 429 -53.48 31.60 8.56
CA GLN A 429 -52.54 30.58 9.05
C GLN A 429 -51.11 30.99 8.78
N TRP A 430 -50.81 31.48 7.57
CA TRP A 430 -49.50 31.96 7.21
C TRP A 430 -49.04 33.10 8.14
N ALA A 431 -49.92 34.06 8.44
CA ALA A 431 -49.63 35.10 9.42
C ALA A 431 -49.34 34.55 10.83
N LYS A 432 -50.08 33.53 11.28
CA LYS A 432 -49.83 32.86 12.58
C LYS A 432 -48.53 32.07 12.57
N ASP A 433 -48.19 31.42 11.48
CA ASP A 433 -46.96 30.65 11.32
C ASP A 433 -45.74 31.57 11.23
N VAL A 434 -45.86 32.74 10.59
CA VAL A 434 -44.83 33.80 10.62
C VAL A 434 -44.61 34.29 12.06
N ILE A 435 -45.67 34.55 12.83
CA ILE A 435 -45.55 34.95 14.23
C ILE A 435 -44.92 33.84 15.09
N LYS A 436 -45.27 32.58 14.81
CA LYS A 436 -44.74 31.43 15.56
C LYS A 436 -43.28 31.16 15.24
N THR A 437 -42.90 31.18 13.97
CA THR A 437 -41.51 31.03 13.51
C THR A 437 -40.64 32.16 14.05
N GLN A 438 -41.13 33.40 14.07
CA GLN A 438 -40.41 34.51 14.70
C GLN A 438 -40.15 34.25 16.20
N LYS A 439 -41.14 33.74 16.94
CA LYS A 439 -40.96 33.36 18.35
C LYS A 439 -39.96 32.21 18.55
N GLU A 440 -39.90 31.26 17.61
CA GLU A 440 -38.93 30.16 17.63
C GLU A 440 -37.51 30.65 17.32
N ILE A 441 -37.35 31.57 16.36
CA ILE A 441 -36.10 32.28 16.06
C ILE A 441 -35.62 33.05 17.30
N ASP A 442 -36.49 33.85 17.92
CA ASP A 442 -36.14 34.61 19.13
C ASP A 442 -35.70 33.69 20.29
N LYS A 443 -36.32 32.51 20.41
CA LYS A 443 -35.95 31.51 21.42
C LYS A 443 -34.62 30.84 21.10
N ALA A 444 -34.34 30.55 19.82
CA ALA A 444 -33.06 30.03 19.37
C ALA A 444 -31.93 31.04 19.59
N GLN A 445 -32.17 32.32 19.29
CA GLN A 445 -31.25 33.42 19.56
C GLN A 445 -30.88 33.49 21.05
N ARG A 446 -31.89 33.47 21.94
CA ARG A 446 -31.67 33.46 23.41
C ARG A 446 -30.89 32.25 23.89
N ASN A 447 -31.06 31.09 23.25
CA ASN A 447 -30.29 29.89 23.59
C ASN A 447 -28.84 30.00 23.11
N LEU A 448 -28.61 30.54 21.92
CA LEU A 448 -27.27 30.88 21.41
C LEU A 448 -26.54 31.82 22.36
N ASP A 449 -27.20 32.91 22.80
CA ASP A 449 -26.62 33.87 23.74
C ASP A 449 -26.23 33.22 25.08
N LYS A 450 -27.10 32.36 25.63
CA LYS A 450 -26.79 31.59 26.85
C LYS A 450 -25.62 30.62 26.66
N THR A 451 -25.48 30.05 25.47
CA THR A 451 -24.39 29.12 25.15
C THR A 451 -23.08 29.88 25.02
N ASN A 452 -23.09 31.04 24.36
CA ASN A 452 -21.95 31.95 24.25
C ASN A 452 -21.51 32.44 25.64
N GLN A 453 -22.43 32.81 26.52
CA GLN A 453 -22.11 33.16 27.92
C GLN A 453 -21.48 32.00 28.69
N ARG A 454 -21.87 30.75 28.41
CA ARG A 454 -21.25 29.56 29.01
C ARG A 454 -19.85 29.31 28.47
N ILE A 455 -19.64 29.50 27.16
CA ILE A 455 -18.32 29.41 26.53
C ILE A 455 -17.38 30.48 27.10
N GLU A 456 -17.83 31.72 27.23
CA GLU A 456 -17.05 32.80 27.86
C GLU A 456 -16.69 32.49 29.32
N LYS A 457 -17.63 31.94 30.09
CA LYS A 457 -17.35 31.48 31.47
C LYS A 457 -16.33 30.35 31.51
N LEU A 458 -16.42 29.40 30.60
CA LEU A 458 -15.44 28.30 30.49
C LEU A 458 -14.06 28.83 30.08
N ASN A 459 -13.99 29.77 29.14
CA ASN A 459 -12.75 30.42 28.72
C ASN A 459 -12.11 31.21 29.87
N LYS A 460 -12.89 32.00 30.61
CA LYS A 460 -12.42 32.69 31.83
C LYS A 460 -11.94 31.71 32.90
N ASN A 461 -12.62 30.59 33.08
CA ASN A 461 -12.18 29.55 34.01
C ASN A 461 -10.89 28.87 33.55
N LEU A 462 -10.70 28.68 32.23
CA LEU A 462 -9.47 28.16 31.63
C LEU A 462 -8.30 29.15 31.79
N GLU A 463 -8.53 30.44 31.60
CA GLU A 463 -7.54 31.51 31.85
C GLU A 463 -7.18 31.62 33.33
N ASN A 464 -8.16 31.50 34.24
CA ASN A 464 -7.89 31.46 35.68
C ASN A 464 -7.12 30.19 36.09
N PHE A 465 -7.36 29.06 35.41
CA PHE A 465 -6.60 27.83 35.64
C PHE A 465 -5.17 27.93 35.11
N SER A 466 -4.94 28.59 33.96
CA SER A 466 -3.58 28.82 33.46
C SER A 466 -2.80 29.80 34.32
N ASN A 467 -3.45 30.86 34.82
CA ASN A 467 -2.84 31.85 35.72
C ASN A 467 -2.55 31.29 37.13
N ASN A 468 -3.35 30.33 37.62
CA ASN A 468 -3.05 29.61 38.87
C ASN A 468 -1.93 28.57 38.72
N LYS A 469 -1.68 28.09 37.50
CA LYS A 469 -0.55 27.18 37.22
C LYS A 469 0.79 27.93 37.13
N SER A 470 0.80 29.13 36.55
CA SER A 470 1.99 29.97 36.50
C SER A 470 2.38 30.61 37.84
N SER A 471 1.45 30.71 38.80
CA SER A 471 1.72 31.18 40.16
C SER A 471 2.14 30.06 41.13
N GLY A 472 1.92 28.79 40.79
CA GLY A 472 2.37 27.64 41.59
C GLY A 472 3.84 27.28 41.43
N GLU A 473 4.46 27.59 40.28
CA GLU A 473 5.90 27.30 40.03
C GLU A 473 6.87 28.30 40.67
N ASN A 474 6.39 29.40 41.26
CA ASN A 474 7.25 30.38 41.95
C ASN A 474 7.31 30.23 43.48
N SER A 475 6.81 29.11 44.05
CA SER A 475 6.73 28.92 45.52
C SER A 475 7.47 27.71 46.08
N SER A 476 8.29 27.01 45.29
CA SER A 476 9.07 25.84 45.75
C SER A 476 10.58 26.05 45.87
N ASP A 477 11.07 27.30 45.83
CA ASP A 477 12.47 27.63 46.14
C ASP A 477 12.52 28.48 47.42
N THR A 478 12.28 27.84 48.57
CA THR A 478 12.80 28.26 49.89
C THR A 478 12.40 27.21 50.93
N HIS A 479 13.22 26.16 51.06
CA HIS A 479 13.65 25.61 52.33
C HIS A 479 14.82 24.64 52.17
#